data_AF-A0A4U6D5Y4-F1
#
_entry.id   AF-A0A4U6D5Y4-F1
#
_cell.length_a   1.000
_cell.length_b   1.000
_cell.length_c   1.000
_cell.angle_alpha   90.00
_cell.angle_beta   90.00
_cell.angle_gamma   90.00
#
_symmetry.space_group_name_H-M   'P 1'
#
loop_
_entity.id
_entity.type
_entity.pdbx_description
1 polymer ?
#
loop_
_entity_poly.entity_id
_entity_poly.type
_entity_poly.pdbx_seq_one_letter_code
_entity_poly.pdbx_strand_id
1 'polypeptide(L)'
;MLSKDLIDAYKSEDLATEAFKEYRLRKGVVCKKCGCKDHYWLSSKHQFQCKKCRFRTTLQSGTLLEGSKLPVSYFFIALHLLIKKGNDLKIEEFQQQTGHKYSEPLYDFLKKIKLYLKTNEQNSILIDFIEVVNENFILQKAE
;
A
#
# COMPACT_ATOMS: atom_id res chain seq x y z
N MET A 1 -2.92 -20.18 3.72
CA MET A 1 -1.73 -20.11 2.83
C MET A 1 -2.16 -19.31 1.60
N LEU A 2 -1.65 -18.10 1.40
CA LEU A 2 -2.01 -17.27 0.24
C LEU A 2 -1.50 -17.99 -1.03
N SER A 3 -2.38 -18.34 -1.97
CA SER A 3 -2.02 -19.08 -3.18
C SER A 3 -1.06 -18.28 -4.07
N LYS A 4 -0.33 -18.98 -4.94
CA LYS A 4 0.65 -18.40 -5.87
C LYS A 4 0.05 -17.26 -6.72
N ASP A 5 -1.24 -17.34 -7.04
CA ASP A 5 -2.01 -16.36 -7.82
C ASP A 5 -2.12 -14.98 -7.16
N LEU A 6 -2.06 -14.91 -5.82
CA LEU A 6 -2.13 -13.63 -5.10
C LEU A 6 -0.87 -12.77 -5.32
N ILE A 7 0.29 -13.40 -5.57
CA ILE A 7 1.55 -12.66 -5.78
C ILE A 7 1.50 -11.86 -7.08
N ASP A 8 0.94 -12.42 -8.14
CA ASP A 8 0.87 -11.72 -9.42
C ASP A 8 -0.13 -10.56 -9.36
N ALA A 9 -1.21 -10.69 -8.58
CA ALA A 9 -2.08 -9.57 -8.27
C ALA A 9 -1.38 -8.47 -7.45
N TYR A 10 -0.55 -8.83 -6.46
CA TYR A 10 0.24 -7.87 -5.69
C TYR A 10 1.27 -7.09 -6.52
N LYS A 11 1.66 -7.63 -7.69
CA LYS A 11 2.61 -6.98 -8.62
C LYS A 11 1.96 -5.97 -9.55
N SER A 12 0.64 -5.99 -9.73
CA SER A 12 -0.07 -5.00 -10.54
C SER A 12 -0.15 -3.66 -9.81
N GLU A 13 0.43 -2.63 -10.41
CA GLU A 13 0.42 -1.28 -9.83
C GLU A 13 -0.98 -0.67 -9.79
N ASP A 14 -1.83 -0.98 -10.78
CA ASP A 14 -3.21 -0.50 -10.83
C ASP A 14 -4.04 -1.11 -9.70
N LEU A 15 -3.92 -2.43 -9.51
CA LEU A 15 -4.57 -3.13 -8.39
C LEU A 15 -4.08 -2.62 -7.05
N ALA A 16 -2.76 -2.47 -6.89
CA ALA A 16 -2.17 -1.95 -5.68
C ALA A 16 -2.66 -0.53 -5.38
N THR A 17 -2.78 0.31 -6.41
CA THR A 17 -3.26 1.68 -6.28
C THR A 17 -4.71 1.74 -5.84
N GLU A 18 -5.60 0.94 -6.45
CA GLU A 18 -7.02 0.91 -6.08
C GLU A 18 -7.21 0.32 -4.67
N ALA A 19 -6.54 -0.79 -4.36
CA ALA A 19 -6.53 -1.37 -3.01
C ALA A 19 -6.04 -0.35 -1.96
N PHE A 20 -4.95 0.35 -2.24
CA PHE A 20 -4.41 1.33 -1.28
C PHE A 20 -5.33 2.55 -1.13
N LYS A 21 -6.03 2.96 -2.19
CA LYS A 21 -7.06 4.01 -2.14
C LYS A 21 -8.24 3.56 -1.30
N GLU A 22 -8.70 2.34 -1.45
CA GLU A 22 -9.81 1.80 -0.67
C GLU A 22 -9.46 1.71 0.82
N TYR A 23 -8.26 1.19 1.13
CA TYR A 23 -7.70 1.21 2.49
C TYR A 23 -7.71 2.63 3.08
N ARG A 24 -7.26 3.62 2.31
CA ARG A 24 -7.26 5.04 2.71
C ARG A 24 -8.65 5.58 2.99
N LEU A 25 -9.64 5.21 2.17
CA LEU A 25 -11.03 5.61 2.36
C LEU A 25 -11.61 5.01 3.65
N ARG A 26 -11.34 3.72 3.92
CA ARG A 26 -11.77 3.03 5.15
C ARG A 26 -11.15 3.64 6.40
N LYS A 27 -9.85 3.96 6.38
CA LYS A 27 -9.15 4.63 7.50
C LYS A 27 -9.55 6.09 7.68
N GLY A 28 -10.10 6.72 6.65
CA GLY A 28 -10.49 8.12 6.64
C GLY A 28 -9.33 9.05 6.25
N VAL A 29 -9.54 9.81 5.18
CA VAL A 29 -8.58 10.82 4.71
C VAL A 29 -8.87 12.15 5.38
N VAL A 30 -7.87 12.76 6.01
CA VAL A 30 -7.98 14.08 6.66
C VAL A 30 -7.18 15.12 5.89
N CYS A 31 -7.80 16.24 5.55
CA CYS A 31 -7.15 17.32 4.83
C CYS A 31 -6.11 18.02 5.71
N LYS A 32 -4.83 17.96 5.31
CA LYS A 32 -3.71 18.61 6.04
C LYS A 32 -3.86 20.15 6.17
N LYS A 33 -4.64 20.79 5.29
CA LYS A 33 -4.82 22.26 5.29
C LYS A 33 -5.97 22.74 6.19
N CYS A 34 -7.06 21.98 6.32
CA CYS A 34 -8.27 22.46 6.98
C CYS A 34 -8.98 21.45 7.89
N GLY A 35 -8.44 20.25 8.05
CA GLY A 35 -9.00 19.20 8.91
C GLY A 35 -10.28 18.52 8.40
N CYS A 36 -10.84 18.97 7.27
CA CYS A 36 -12.02 18.34 6.67
C CYS A 36 -11.75 16.86 6.31
N LYS A 37 -12.73 15.99 6.52
CA LYS A 37 -12.66 14.55 6.21
C LYS A 37 -13.31 14.19 4.88
N ASP A 38 -14.09 15.10 4.31
CA ASP A 38 -14.76 14.88 3.03
C ASP A 38 -13.85 15.21 1.84
N HIS A 39 -13.71 14.23 0.95
CA HIS A 39 -12.85 14.32 -0.23
C HIS A 39 -13.56 13.76 -1.47
N TYR A 40 -13.17 14.24 -2.65
CA TYR A 40 -13.42 13.57 -3.93
C TYR A 40 -12.15 12.86 -4.38
N TRP A 41 -12.28 11.68 -5.00
CA TRP A 41 -11.18 11.04 -5.70
C TRP A 41 -11.03 11.60 -7.11
N LEU A 42 -9.82 12.00 -7.48
CA LEU A 42 -9.48 12.44 -8.82
C LEU A 42 -8.73 11.33 -9.54
N SER A 43 -9.45 10.46 -10.26
CA SER A 43 -8.87 9.27 -10.91
C SER A 43 -7.70 9.62 -11.83
N SER A 44 -7.82 10.65 -12.67
CA SER A 44 -6.77 11.08 -13.60
C SER A 44 -5.49 11.61 -12.94
N LYS A 45 -5.51 11.87 -11.62
CA LYS A 45 -4.36 12.35 -10.85
C LYS A 45 -3.92 11.39 -9.75
N HIS A 46 -4.75 10.40 -9.41
CA HIS A 46 -4.56 9.53 -8.26
C HIS A 46 -4.43 10.32 -6.94
N GLN A 47 -5.31 11.32 -6.76
CA GLN A 47 -5.28 12.23 -5.61
C GLN A 47 -6.66 12.41 -4.99
N PHE A 48 -6.68 12.64 -3.68
CA PHE A 48 -7.85 13.09 -2.94
C PHE A 48 -7.91 14.61 -2.97
N GLN A 49 -9.05 15.19 -3.34
CA GLN A 49 -9.29 16.63 -3.28
C GLN A 49 -10.30 16.95 -2.18
N CYS A 50 -9.88 17.77 -1.22
CA CYS A 50 -10.74 18.23 -0.13
C CYS A 50 -11.95 19.00 -0.65
N LYS A 51 -13.15 18.66 -0.18
CA LYS A 51 -14.39 19.33 -0.59
C LYS A 51 -14.48 20.78 -0.08
N LYS A 52 -13.87 21.06 1.08
CA LYS A 52 -13.90 22.38 1.74
C LYS A 52 -12.91 23.38 1.14
N CYS A 53 -11.62 23.03 1.07
CA CYS A 53 -10.56 23.99 0.72
C CYS A 53 -9.83 23.67 -0.60
N ARG A 54 -10.28 22.65 -1.35
CA ARG A 54 -9.71 22.18 -2.62
C ARG A 54 -8.23 21.75 -2.57
N PHE A 55 -7.66 21.62 -1.37
CA PHE A 55 -6.32 21.07 -1.19
C PHE A 55 -6.27 19.62 -1.69
N ARG A 56 -5.21 19.28 -2.44
CA ARG A 56 -4.99 17.94 -2.98
C ARG A 56 -3.98 17.18 -2.12
N THR A 57 -4.30 15.93 -1.84
CA THR A 57 -3.47 14.98 -1.09
C THR A 57 -3.22 13.79 -1.98
N THR A 58 -1.95 13.42 -2.18
CA THR A 58 -1.64 12.23 -2.99
C THR A 58 -2.11 10.96 -2.29
N LEU A 59 -2.15 9.85 -3.03
CA LEU A 59 -2.48 8.56 -2.47
C LEU A 59 -1.60 8.19 -1.26
N GLN A 60 -0.30 8.49 -1.35
CA GLN A 60 0.71 8.15 -0.34
C GLN A 60 0.89 9.21 0.76
N SER A 61 0.45 10.45 0.56
CA SER A 61 0.60 11.53 1.55
C SER A 61 -0.15 11.24 2.86
N GLY A 62 0.54 11.36 3.99
CA GLY A 62 0.02 11.04 5.32
C GLY A 62 -0.01 9.54 5.62
N THR A 63 0.78 8.75 4.91
CA THR A 63 0.89 7.29 5.11
C THR A 63 2.35 6.87 5.31
N LEU A 64 2.59 5.61 5.63
CA LEU A 64 3.94 5.05 5.66
C LEU A 64 4.67 5.17 4.30
N LEU A 65 3.95 5.32 3.18
CA LEU A 65 4.53 5.50 1.85
C LEU A 65 4.80 6.98 1.51
N GLU A 66 4.56 7.92 2.44
CA GLU A 66 4.81 9.34 2.18
C GLU A 66 6.28 9.58 1.82
N GLY A 67 6.50 10.32 0.72
CA GLY A 67 7.81 10.63 0.16
C GLY A 67 8.45 9.51 -0.67
N SER A 68 7.83 8.32 -0.73
CA SER A 68 8.33 7.23 -1.56
C SER A 68 8.21 7.57 -3.04
N LYS A 69 9.26 7.26 -3.81
CA LYS A 69 9.22 7.22 -5.28
C LYS A 69 9.02 5.80 -5.82
N LEU A 70 8.94 4.81 -4.94
CA LEU A 70 8.73 3.42 -5.31
C LEU A 70 7.23 3.14 -5.57
N PRO A 71 6.93 2.21 -6.49
CA PRO A 71 5.56 1.78 -6.78
C PRO A 71 4.81 1.34 -5.53
N VAL A 72 3.49 1.54 -5.50
CA VAL A 72 2.62 1.11 -4.40
C VAL A 72 2.58 -0.42 -4.31
N SER A 73 2.63 -1.13 -5.44
CA SER A 73 2.74 -2.59 -5.50
C SER A 73 3.87 -3.15 -4.64
N TYR A 74 4.99 -2.42 -4.50
CA TYR A 74 6.12 -2.86 -3.69
C TYR A 74 5.75 -2.99 -2.21
N PHE A 75 4.81 -2.18 -1.73
CA PHE A 75 4.28 -2.30 -0.37
C PHE A 75 3.57 -3.65 -0.17
N PHE A 76 2.70 -4.03 -1.12
CA PHE A 76 1.97 -5.30 -1.03
C PHE A 76 2.88 -6.52 -1.19
N ILE A 77 3.87 -6.46 -2.08
CA ILE A 77 4.92 -7.48 -2.18
C ILE A 77 5.66 -7.62 -0.85
N ALA A 78 6.07 -6.50 -0.24
CA ALA A 78 6.74 -6.51 1.05
C ALA A 78 5.84 -7.10 2.15
N LEU A 79 4.58 -6.70 2.25
CA LEU A 79 3.63 -7.27 3.21
C LEU A 79 3.49 -8.79 3.05
N HIS A 80 3.27 -9.27 1.82
CA HIS A 80 3.16 -10.69 1.55
C HIS A 80 4.40 -11.47 2.00
N LEU A 81 5.59 -10.98 1.65
CA LEU A 81 6.85 -11.62 2.01
C LEU A 81 7.10 -11.59 3.53
N LEU A 82 6.73 -10.49 4.20
CA LEU A 82 6.84 -10.35 5.66
C LEU A 82 5.85 -11.24 6.41
N ILE A 83 4.63 -11.45 5.91
CA ILE A 83 3.68 -12.42 6.50
C ILE A 83 4.27 -13.84 6.41
N LYS A 84 4.92 -14.17 5.30
CA LYS A 84 5.48 -15.51 5.06
C LYS A 84 6.78 -15.78 5.82
N LYS A 85 7.65 -14.77 5.96
CA LYS A 85 9.03 -14.94 6.44
C LYS A 85 9.37 -14.13 7.67
N GLY A 86 8.53 -13.18 8.07
CA GLY A 86 8.80 -12.28 9.18
C GLY A 86 10.15 -11.57 9.03
N ASN A 87 10.96 -11.62 10.09
CA ASN A 87 12.27 -10.98 10.12
C ASN A 87 13.32 -11.65 9.23
N ASP A 88 13.10 -12.91 8.82
CA ASP A 88 14.02 -13.68 7.98
C ASP A 88 13.96 -13.27 6.50
N LEU A 89 13.07 -12.34 6.15
CA LEU A 89 13.00 -11.77 4.80
C LEU A 89 14.31 -11.04 4.46
N LYS A 90 15.02 -11.61 3.49
CA LYS A 90 16.24 -11.07 2.90
C LYS A 90 15.95 -10.03 1.83
N ILE A 91 16.87 -9.08 1.64
CA ILE A 91 16.69 -7.98 0.70
C ILE A 91 16.73 -8.46 -0.76
N GLU A 92 17.53 -9.48 -1.05
CA GLU A 92 17.67 -10.06 -2.38
C GLU A 92 16.38 -10.71 -2.86
N GLU A 93 15.61 -11.31 -1.93
CA GLU A 93 14.31 -11.90 -2.24
C GLU A 93 13.28 -10.82 -2.57
N PHE A 94 13.28 -9.73 -1.80
CA PHE A 94 12.42 -8.59 -2.08
C PHE A 94 12.78 -7.93 -3.41
N GLN A 95 14.08 -7.80 -3.70
CA GLN A 95 14.58 -7.31 -4.98
C GLN A 95 14.18 -8.19 -6.15
N GLN A 96 14.29 -9.52 -6.00
CA GLN A 96 13.87 -10.47 -7.01
C GLN A 96 12.37 -10.37 -7.30
N GLN A 97 11.52 -10.22 -6.27
CA GLN A 97 10.07 -10.11 -6.47
C GLN A 97 9.64 -8.80 -7.10
N THR A 98 10.34 -7.71 -6.79
CA THR A 98 10.03 -6.37 -7.32
C THR A 98 10.66 -6.10 -8.69
N GLY A 99 11.70 -6.86 -9.07
CA GLY A 99 12.50 -6.61 -10.26
C GLY A 99 13.29 -5.29 -10.20
N HIS A 100 13.41 -4.66 -9.03
CA HIS A 100 14.05 -3.36 -8.91
C HIS A 100 15.58 -3.48 -9.08
N LYS A 101 16.18 -2.53 -9.79
CA LYS A 101 17.60 -2.59 -10.14
C LYS A 101 18.54 -2.43 -8.93
N TYR A 102 18.19 -1.57 -7.97
CA TYR A 102 19.05 -1.19 -6.86
C TYR A 102 18.50 -1.68 -5.52
N SER A 103 19.33 -2.30 -4.69
CA SER A 103 18.89 -2.82 -3.39
C SER A 103 18.72 -1.75 -2.32
N GLU A 104 19.46 -0.64 -2.40
CA GLU A 104 19.46 0.42 -1.37
C GLU A 104 18.07 1.08 -1.17
N PRO A 105 17.36 1.54 -2.22
CA PRO A 105 16.00 2.08 -2.04
C PRO A 105 15.03 1.04 -1.46
N LEU A 106 15.19 -0.23 -1.84
CA LEU A 106 14.37 -1.32 -1.34
C LEU A 106 14.65 -1.61 0.14
N TYR A 107 15.91 -1.48 0.57
CA TYR A 107 16.31 -1.70 1.94
C TYR A 107 15.65 -0.67 2.86
N ASP A 108 15.76 0.61 2.52
CA ASP A 108 15.14 1.70 3.29
C ASP A 108 13.60 1.55 3.33
N PHE A 109 13.01 1.20 2.18
CA PHE A 109 11.58 0.95 2.07
C PHE A 109 11.13 -0.20 2.97
N LEU A 110 11.81 -1.35 2.89
CA LEU A 110 11.48 -2.53 3.68
C LEU A 110 11.68 -2.28 5.18
N LYS A 111 12.75 -1.57 5.56
CA LYS A 111 13.01 -1.17 6.94
C LYS A 111 11.90 -0.28 7.48
N LYS A 112 11.42 0.70 6.70
CA LYS A 112 10.29 1.56 7.07
C LYS A 112 9.00 0.76 7.30
N ILE A 113 8.72 -0.23 6.44
CA ILE A 113 7.56 -1.13 6.59
C ILE A 113 7.69 -2.00 7.84
N LYS A 114 8.84 -2.68 8.03
CA LYS A 114 9.10 -3.50 9.23
C LYS A 114 8.92 -2.69 10.52
N LEU A 115 9.42 -1.44 10.55
CA LEU A 115 9.25 -0.55 11.69
C LEU A 115 7.78 -0.20 11.92
N TYR A 116 7.05 0.20 10.87
CA TYR A 116 5.63 0.53 10.96
C TYR A 116 4.79 -0.65 11.48
N LEU A 117 5.07 -1.87 11.01
CA LEU A 117 4.41 -3.07 11.50
C LEU A 117 4.76 -3.35 12.97
N LYS A 118 6.00 -3.11 13.41
CA LYS A 118 6.40 -3.30 14.81
C LYS A 118 5.75 -2.30 15.77
N THR A 119 5.53 -1.05 15.35
CA THR A 119 5.05 0.04 16.22
C THR A 119 3.53 0.10 16.37
N ASN A 120 2.80 -0.52 15.46
CA ASN A 120 1.34 -0.58 15.50
C ASN A 120 0.93 -2.02 15.88
N GLU A 121 -0.23 -2.22 16.48
CA GLU A 121 -0.75 -3.58 16.71
C GLU A 121 -0.81 -4.32 15.38
N GLN A 122 0.17 -5.20 15.15
CA GLN A 122 0.49 -5.86 13.87
C GLN A 122 -0.75 -6.41 13.17
N ASN A 123 -1.70 -6.91 13.96
CA ASN A 123 -2.86 -7.62 13.47
C ASN A 123 -3.85 -6.72 12.72
N SER A 124 -4.15 -5.49 13.19
CA SER A 124 -5.23 -4.70 12.55
C SER A 124 -4.86 -4.22 11.15
N ILE A 125 -3.66 -3.69 10.96
CA ILE A 125 -3.19 -3.16 9.67
C ILE A 125 -3.02 -4.28 8.64
N LEU A 126 -2.41 -5.40 9.04
CA LEU A 126 -2.22 -6.54 8.15
C LEU A 126 -3.57 -7.14 7.75
N ILE A 127 -4.51 -7.27 8.69
CA ILE A 127 -5.87 -7.72 8.41
C ILE A 127 -6.56 -6.79 7.42
N ASP A 128 -6.55 -5.47 7.65
CA ASP A 128 -7.19 -4.51 6.75
C ASP A 128 -6.60 -4.57 5.32
N PHE A 129 -5.28 -4.69 5.19
CA PHE A 129 -4.65 -4.78 3.88
C PHE A 129 -4.91 -6.12 3.19
N ILE A 130 -4.96 -7.22 3.93
CA ILE A 130 -5.30 -8.54 3.39
C ILE A 130 -6.76 -8.58 2.95
N GLU A 131 -7.67 -8.03 3.75
CA GLU A 131 -9.10 -7.95 3.44
C GLU A 131 -9.32 -7.16 2.15
N VAL A 132 -8.76 -5.95 2.07
CA VAL A 132 -8.91 -5.11 0.88
C VAL A 132 -8.35 -5.80 -0.36
N VAL A 133 -7.20 -6.48 -0.29
CA VAL A 133 -6.66 -7.16 -1.47
C VAL A 133 -7.46 -8.41 -1.82
N ASN A 134 -7.93 -9.18 -0.85
CA ASN A 134 -8.79 -10.33 -1.13
C ASN A 134 -10.09 -9.89 -1.80
N GLU A 135 -10.72 -8.81 -1.34
CA GLU A 135 -11.94 -8.26 -1.95
C GLU A 135 -11.68 -7.80 -3.39
N ASN A 136 -10.62 -7.01 -3.63
CA ASN A 136 -10.28 -6.56 -4.98
C ASN A 136 -9.89 -7.71 -5.91
N PHE A 137 -9.23 -8.76 -5.40
CA PHE A 137 -8.87 -9.95 -6.17
C PHE A 137 -10.08 -10.83 -6.51
N ILE A 138 -11.06 -10.94 -5.61
CA ILE A 138 -12.32 -11.66 -5.85
C ILE A 138 -13.15 -10.95 -6.92
N LEU A 139 -13.23 -9.62 -6.86
CA LEU A 139 -13.99 -8.81 -7.84
C LEU A 139 -13.46 -8.96 -9.27
N GLN A 140 -12.15 -9.10 -9.47
CA GLN A 140 -11.56 -9.30 -10.81
C GLN A 140 -11.71 -10.72 -11.38
N LYS A 141 -12.11 -11.72 -10.57
CA LYS A 141 -12.40 -13.09 -11.05
C LYS A 141 -13.87 -13.30 -11.38
N ALA A 142 -14.74 -12.32 -11.11
CA ALA A 142 -16.17 -12.37 -11.37
C ALA A 142 -16.56 -11.73 -12.72
N GLU A 143 -15.59 -11.18 -13.45
CA GLU A 143 -15.70 -10.67 -14.83
C GLU A 143 -15.03 -11.62 -15.82
#